data_AF-A0A7S1BNX8-F1
#
_entry.id   AF-A0A7S1BNX8-F1
#
_cell.length_a   1.000
_cell.length_b   1.000
_cell.length_c   1.000
_cell.angle_alpha   90.00
_cell.angle_beta   90.00
_cell.angle_gamma   90.00
#
_symmetry.space_group_name_H-M   'P 1'
#
loop_
_entity.id
_entity.type
_entity.pdbx_description
1 polymer ?
#
loop_
_entity_poly.entity_id
_entity_poly.type
_entity_poly.pdbx_seq_one_letter_code
_entity_poly.pdbx_strand_id
1 'polypeptide(L)'
;EDAAALITNSGRGGADGDAPRQVDMSWCEKEMERRYGSTLWDPTVFWERVQYAVGSVMESASPFAREEDTAMNDILERLGLPKILGFDFLLDAECRPWLIEVNRFPGLDPRGEEDKKVKRTVVQDAWRLACLEAGVQPEAMGISGIKAEYEGGKKRFGCLEPVFVSKNSEKIGI
;
A
#
# COMPACT_ATOMS: atom_id res chain seq x y z
N GLU A 1 -8.22 -25.33 -18.68
CA GLU A 1 -7.69 -25.38 -17.31
C GLU A 1 -8.49 -24.38 -16.49
N ASP A 2 -9.11 -24.84 -15.41
CA ASP A 2 -10.01 -24.04 -14.58
C ASP A 2 -9.31 -22.77 -14.10
N ALA A 3 -9.87 -21.61 -14.48
CA ALA A 3 -9.36 -20.31 -14.10
C ALA A 3 -9.73 -20.01 -12.65
N ALA A 4 -9.08 -20.69 -11.70
CA ALA A 4 -9.18 -20.33 -10.30
C ALA A 4 -8.69 -18.89 -10.13
N ALA A 5 -9.50 -18.04 -9.50
CA ALA A 5 -9.11 -16.67 -9.20
C ALA A 5 -7.83 -16.69 -8.34
N LEU A 6 -6.86 -15.85 -8.72
CA LEU A 6 -5.62 -15.63 -7.97
C LEU A 6 -5.78 -14.36 -7.17
N ILE A 7 -5.37 -14.40 -5.91
CA ILE A 7 -5.44 -13.23 -5.02
C ILE A 7 -4.15 -13.07 -4.24
N THR A 8 -3.72 -11.83 -4.09
CA THR A 8 -2.56 -11.43 -3.30
C THR A 8 -3.02 -10.83 -1.99
N ASN A 9 -2.65 -11.47 -0.88
CA ASN A 9 -3.06 -11.11 0.49
C ASN A 9 -4.58 -11.16 0.73
N SER A 10 -5.00 -11.57 1.93
CA SER A 10 -6.42 -11.53 2.37
C SER A 10 -7.42 -12.54 1.79
N GLY A 11 -6.97 -13.60 1.12
CA GLY A 11 -7.84 -14.72 0.77
C GLY A 11 -8.53 -15.36 1.96
N ARG A 12 -9.84 -15.55 1.88
CA ARG A 12 -10.52 -16.54 2.74
C ARG A 12 -10.43 -17.86 2.00
N GLY A 13 -9.57 -18.76 2.49
CA GLY A 13 -9.64 -20.16 2.08
C GLY A 13 -11.04 -20.67 2.41
N GLY A 14 -11.87 -20.89 1.40
CA GLY A 14 -13.09 -21.66 1.53
C GLY A 14 -12.73 -23.09 1.92
N ALA A 15 -13.48 -23.66 2.86
CA ALA A 15 -13.36 -25.07 3.23
C ALA A 15 -13.71 -26.02 2.06
N ASP A 16 -14.39 -25.51 1.05
CA ASP A 16 -14.74 -26.18 -0.19
C ASP A 16 -13.83 -25.67 -1.30
N GLY A 17 -13.20 -26.58 -2.06
CA GLY A 17 -12.07 -26.36 -2.99
C GLY A 17 -12.23 -25.35 -4.14
N ASP A 18 -13.21 -24.46 -4.10
CA ASP A 18 -13.42 -23.31 -5.01
C ASP A 18 -12.75 -22.01 -4.50
N ALA A 19 -11.98 -22.09 -3.42
CA ALA A 19 -11.32 -20.92 -2.85
C ALA A 19 -10.24 -20.35 -3.80
N PRO A 20 -10.17 -19.02 -3.98
CA PRO A 20 -9.09 -18.40 -4.73
C PRO A 20 -7.73 -18.79 -4.13
N ARG A 21 -6.77 -19.15 -4.99
CA ARG A 21 -5.44 -19.54 -4.51
C ARG A 21 -4.69 -18.28 -4.06
N GLN A 22 -4.38 -18.21 -2.77
CA GLN A 22 -3.54 -17.15 -2.23
C GLN A 22 -2.09 -17.33 -2.69
N VAL A 23 -1.51 -16.28 -3.25
CA VAL A 23 -0.14 -16.23 -3.75
C VAL A 23 0.52 -14.94 -3.27
N ASP A 24 1.85 -14.94 -3.17
CA ASP A 24 2.60 -13.72 -2.86
C ASP A 24 2.81 -12.87 -4.13
N MET A 25 3.22 -11.61 -3.93
CA MET A 25 3.41 -10.67 -5.04
C MET A 25 4.54 -11.12 -5.98
N SER A 26 5.62 -11.69 -5.45
CA SER A 26 6.75 -12.17 -6.25
C SER A 26 6.35 -13.32 -7.17
N TRP A 27 5.43 -14.18 -6.74
CA TRP A 27 4.84 -15.22 -7.56
C TRP A 27 3.96 -14.60 -8.65
N CYS A 28 3.12 -13.62 -8.30
CA CYS A 28 2.30 -12.90 -9.28
C CYS A 28 3.14 -12.23 -10.36
N GLU A 29 4.20 -11.50 -9.99
CA GLU A 29 5.09 -10.83 -10.95
C GLU A 29 5.73 -11.84 -11.92
N LYS A 30 6.23 -12.97 -11.41
CA LYS A 30 6.79 -14.05 -12.24
C LYS A 30 5.74 -14.66 -13.16
N GLU A 31 4.53 -14.86 -12.68
CA GLU A 31 3.45 -15.44 -13.48
C GLU A 31 2.99 -14.48 -14.58
N MET A 32 2.89 -13.18 -14.28
CA MET A 32 2.57 -12.15 -15.26
C MET A 32 3.66 -12.05 -16.33
N GLU A 33 4.93 -12.04 -15.93
CA GLU A 33 6.06 -12.08 -16.86
C GLU A 33 6.03 -13.35 -17.74
N ARG A 34 5.80 -14.52 -17.14
CA ARG A 34 5.70 -15.80 -17.86
C ARG A 34 4.57 -15.82 -18.88
N ARG A 35 3.40 -15.27 -18.52
CA ARG A 35 2.18 -15.36 -19.33
C ARG A 35 2.09 -14.29 -20.42
N TYR A 36 2.53 -13.08 -20.11
CA TYR A 36 2.32 -11.91 -20.96
C TYR A 36 3.61 -11.33 -21.54
N GLY A 37 4.77 -11.75 -21.03
CA GLY A 37 6.08 -11.26 -21.45
C GLY A 37 6.26 -9.75 -21.24
N SER A 38 7.41 -9.23 -21.64
CA SER A 38 7.73 -7.80 -21.54
C SER A 38 6.93 -6.91 -22.50
N THR A 39 6.19 -7.48 -23.45
CA THR A 39 5.37 -6.72 -24.39
C THR A 39 4.10 -6.17 -23.76
N LEU A 40 3.57 -6.85 -22.73
CA LEU A 40 2.31 -6.48 -22.09
C LEU A 40 2.44 -6.36 -20.56
N TRP A 41 3.47 -6.95 -19.96
CA TRP A 41 3.78 -6.79 -18.54
C TRP A 41 5.10 -6.04 -18.36
N ASP A 42 5.00 -4.84 -17.75
CA ASP A 42 6.13 -4.10 -17.20
C ASP A 42 5.81 -3.77 -15.74
N PRO A 43 6.55 -4.35 -14.77
CA PRO A 43 6.28 -4.14 -13.35
C PRO A 43 6.47 -2.67 -12.93
N THR A 44 7.37 -1.93 -13.58
CA THR A 44 7.60 -0.51 -13.28
C THR A 44 6.36 0.29 -13.66
N VAL A 45 5.87 0.12 -14.90
CA VAL A 45 4.68 0.81 -15.39
C VAL A 45 3.43 0.39 -14.61
N PHE A 46 3.32 -0.88 -14.22
CA PHE A 46 2.24 -1.35 -13.35
C PHE A 46 2.22 -0.59 -12.02
N TRP A 47 3.35 -0.54 -11.32
CA TRP A 47 3.44 0.14 -10.02
C TRP A 47 3.26 1.65 -10.13
N GLU A 48 3.74 2.30 -11.19
CA GLU A 48 3.49 3.72 -11.47
C GLU A 48 1.98 4.01 -11.62
N ARG A 49 1.24 3.13 -12.31
CA ARG A 49 -0.22 3.27 -12.46
C ARG A 49 -0.96 3.05 -11.14
N VAL A 50 -0.53 2.08 -10.33
CA VAL A 50 -1.09 1.86 -8.98
C VAL A 50 -0.85 3.11 -8.11
N GLN A 51 0.37 3.63 -8.08
CA GLN A 51 0.72 4.84 -7.33
C GLN A 51 -0.08 6.05 -7.79
N TYR A 52 -0.22 6.25 -9.10
CA TYR A 52 -1.03 7.32 -9.68
C TYR A 52 -2.50 7.22 -9.26
N ALA A 53 -3.09 6.03 -9.31
CA ALA A 53 -4.47 5.80 -8.89
C ALA A 53 -4.66 6.10 -7.39
N VAL A 54 -3.77 5.62 -6.53
CA VAL A 54 -3.78 5.91 -5.09
C VAL A 54 -3.66 7.41 -4.84
N GLY A 55 -2.68 8.07 -5.45
CA GLY A 55 -2.45 9.52 -5.32
C GLY A 55 -3.68 10.33 -5.73
N SER A 56 -4.25 10.02 -6.89
CA SER A 56 -5.43 10.71 -7.42
C SER A 56 -6.64 10.59 -6.49
N VAL A 57 -6.85 9.41 -5.88
CA VAL A 57 -7.91 9.20 -4.88
C VAL A 57 -7.66 10.00 -3.62
N MET A 58 -6.43 9.97 -3.09
CA MET A 58 -6.09 10.71 -1.87
C MET A 58 -6.21 12.22 -2.05
N GLU A 59 -5.80 12.75 -3.21
CA GLU A 59 -5.99 14.15 -3.58
C GLU A 59 -7.48 14.52 -3.67
N SER A 60 -8.28 13.69 -4.34
CA SER A 60 -9.72 13.90 -4.50
C SER A 60 -10.48 13.79 -3.18
N ALA A 61 -10.03 12.93 -2.27
CA ALA A 61 -10.61 12.73 -0.95
C ALA A 61 -10.16 13.77 0.08
N SER A 62 -9.04 14.46 -0.15
CA SER A 62 -8.43 15.39 0.80
C SER A 62 -9.37 16.50 1.30
N PRO A 63 -10.21 17.14 0.45
CA PRO A 63 -11.16 18.15 0.93
C PRO A 63 -12.17 17.57 1.92
N PHE A 64 -12.68 16.37 1.65
CA PHE A 64 -13.70 15.71 2.48
C PHE A 64 -13.15 15.18 3.80
N ALA A 65 -11.90 14.70 3.79
CA ALA A 65 -11.21 14.30 5.01
C ALA A 65 -11.04 15.46 5.99
N ARG A 66 -11.01 16.71 5.49
CA ARG A 66 -10.94 17.93 6.30
C ARG A 66 -12.31 18.43 6.76
N GLU A 67 -13.39 18.05 6.09
CA GLU A 67 -14.76 18.45 6.42
C GLU A 67 -15.46 17.49 7.40
N GLU A 68 -15.06 16.21 7.45
CA GLU A 68 -15.42 15.27 8.55
C GLU A 68 -14.70 15.62 9.86
N ASP A 69 -14.65 16.91 10.19
CA ASP A 69 -13.98 17.56 11.32
C ASP A 69 -14.65 17.16 12.65
N THR A 70 -14.45 15.90 13.01
CA THR A 70 -14.74 15.41 14.35
C THR A 70 -13.51 15.70 15.21
N ALA A 71 -13.73 16.07 16.47
CA ALA A 71 -12.64 16.32 17.42
C ALA A 71 -11.60 15.17 17.48
N MET A 72 -11.99 13.95 17.11
CA MET A 72 -11.10 12.80 16.99
C MET A 72 -10.14 12.91 15.80
N ASN A 73 -10.62 13.25 14.59
CA ASN A 73 -9.76 13.40 13.41
C ASN A 73 -8.73 14.49 13.61
N ASP A 74 -9.14 15.58 14.27
CA ASP A 74 -8.28 16.69 14.64
C ASP A 74 -7.17 16.27 15.63
N ILE A 75 -7.51 15.43 16.61
CA ILE A 75 -6.52 14.84 17.53
C ILE A 75 -5.59 13.88 16.78
N LEU A 76 -6.13 13.02 15.91
CA LEU A 76 -5.34 12.05 15.15
C LEU A 76 -4.34 12.74 14.21
N GLU A 77 -4.77 13.79 13.51
CA GLU A 77 -3.92 14.60 12.64
C GLU A 77 -2.83 15.31 13.45
N ARG A 78 -3.18 15.93 14.59
CA ARG A 78 -2.21 16.60 15.47
C ARG A 78 -1.21 15.64 16.11
N LEU A 79 -1.60 14.39 16.34
CA LEU A 79 -0.72 13.35 16.88
C LEU A 79 0.13 12.68 15.79
N GLY A 80 -0.11 12.98 14.49
CA GLY A 80 0.59 12.35 13.37
C GLY A 80 0.37 10.84 13.31
N LEU A 81 -0.80 10.35 13.77
CA LEU A 81 -1.05 8.91 13.83
C LEU A 81 -1.34 8.36 12.43
N PRO A 82 -0.66 7.27 12.02
CA PRO A 82 -0.79 6.76 10.67
C PRO A 82 -2.16 6.11 10.44
N LYS A 83 -2.78 6.42 9.29
CA LYS A 83 -3.98 5.72 8.81
C LYS A 83 -3.59 4.70 7.74
N ILE A 84 -3.87 3.44 8.01
CA ILE A 84 -3.69 2.35 7.03
C ILE A 84 -5.00 2.15 6.26
N LEU A 85 -4.90 2.15 4.93
CA LEU A 85 -6.01 1.90 4.01
C LEU A 85 -5.69 0.65 3.17
N GLY A 86 -6.72 -0.12 2.81
CA GLY A 86 -6.62 -1.18 1.81
C GLY A 86 -7.10 -0.67 0.46
N PHE A 87 -6.35 -0.89 -0.61
CA PHE A 87 -6.76 -0.57 -1.97
C PHE A 87 -6.81 -1.88 -2.76
N ASP A 88 -7.98 -2.20 -3.30
CA ASP A 88 -8.19 -3.43 -4.03
C ASP A 88 -8.26 -3.14 -5.53
N PHE A 89 -7.39 -3.79 -6.28
CA PHE A 89 -7.24 -3.58 -7.72
C PHE A 89 -7.63 -4.84 -8.50
N LEU A 90 -8.25 -4.63 -9.65
CA LEU A 90 -8.48 -5.64 -10.68
C LEU A 90 -7.56 -5.37 -11.87
N LEU A 91 -6.94 -6.41 -12.40
CA LEU A 91 -6.18 -6.32 -13.65
C LEU A 91 -7.07 -6.68 -14.83
N ASP A 92 -7.06 -5.85 -15.87
CA ASP A 92 -7.73 -6.16 -17.14
C ASP A 92 -6.84 -7.03 -18.06
N ALA A 93 -7.35 -7.31 -19.26
CA ALA A 93 -6.68 -8.14 -20.26
C ALA A 93 -5.38 -7.50 -20.79
N GLU A 94 -5.17 -6.20 -20.61
CA GLU A 94 -3.97 -5.45 -20.99
C GLU A 94 -3.06 -5.15 -19.78
N CYS A 95 -3.23 -5.89 -18.68
CA CYS A 95 -2.47 -5.72 -17.44
C CYS A 95 -2.59 -4.32 -16.82
N ARG A 96 -3.68 -3.59 -17.09
CA ARG A 96 -3.92 -2.28 -16.47
C ARG A 96 -4.61 -2.47 -15.12
N PRO A 97 -4.12 -1.83 -14.05
CA PRO A 97 -4.78 -1.85 -12.75
C PRO A 97 -5.98 -0.91 -12.73
N TRP A 98 -7.14 -1.46 -12.36
CA TRP A 98 -8.38 -0.73 -12.12
C TRP A 98 -8.69 -0.78 -10.63
N LEU A 99 -8.75 0.38 -9.99
CA LEU A 99 -9.15 0.48 -8.59
C LEU A 99 -10.63 0.10 -8.46
N ILE A 100 -10.93 -0.84 -7.57
CA ILE A 100 -12.29 -1.35 -7.33
C ILE A 100 -12.85 -0.76 -6.04
N GLU A 101 -12.10 -0.86 -4.94
CA GLU A 101 -12.54 -0.34 -3.64
C GLU A 101 -11.38 0.18 -2.79
N VAL A 102 -11.74 1.07 -1.84
CA VAL A 102 -10.85 1.58 -0.80
C VAL A 102 -11.44 1.24 0.56
N ASN A 103 -10.75 0.35 1.26
CA ASN A 103 -11.11 -0.15 2.57
C ASN A 103 -10.51 0.71 3.68
N ARG A 104 -11.36 1.44 4.41
CA ARG A 104 -10.96 2.25 5.58
C ARG A 104 -10.52 1.43 6.78
N PHE A 105 -10.87 0.15 6.82
CA PHE A 105 -10.54 -0.79 7.90
C PHE A 105 -10.11 -2.14 7.30
N PRO A 106 -8.92 -2.22 6.68
CA PRO A 106 -8.44 -3.47 6.14
C PRO A 106 -8.24 -4.49 7.27
N GLY A 107 -8.51 -5.77 6.98
CA GLY A 107 -8.30 -6.83 7.96
C GLY A 107 -6.80 -7.05 8.21
N LEU A 108 -6.30 -6.66 9.38
CA LEU A 108 -4.89 -6.81 9.78
C LEU A 108 -4.61 -8.07 10.61
N ASP A 109 -5.63 -8.88 10.88
CA ASP A 109 -5.47 -10.17 11.55
C ASP A 109 -4.78 -11.18 10.61
N PRO A 110 -3.65 -11.77 11.00
CA PRO A 110 -2.89 -12.68 10.15
C PRO A 110 -3.61 -14.01 9.94
N ARG A 111 -3.67 -14.48 8.70
CA ARG A 111 -4.31 -15.77 8.33
C ARG A 111 -3.31 -16.87 7.95
N GLY A 112 -2.02 -16.57 7.99
CA GLY A 112 -0.91 -17.47 7.69
C GLY A 112 0.43 -16.73 7.85
N GLU A 113 1.56 -17.42 7.81
CA GLU A 113 2.86 -16.78 8.08
C GLU A 113 3.26 -15.75 7.02
N GLU A 114 2.94 -15.97 5.74
CA GLU A 114 3.21 -14.98 4.67
C GLU A 114 2.35 -13.72 4.83
N ASP A 115 1.04 -13.88 5.07
CA ASP A 115 0.09 -12.80 5.31
C ASP A 115 0.45 -12.00 6.57
N LYS A 116 0.89 -12.70 7.63
CA LYS A 116 1.42 -12.12 8.86
C LYS A 116 2.65 -11.28 8.62
N LYS A 117 3.58 -11.74 7.79
CA LYS A 117 4.80 -11.01 7.46
C LYS A 117 4.45 -9.71 6.76
N VAL A 118 3.59 -9.74 5.74
CA VAL A 118 3.14 -8.54 5.02
C VAL A 118 2.43 -7.57 5.95
N LYS A 119 1.41 -8.02 6.69
CA LYS A 119 0.61 -7.16 7.58
C LYS A 119 1.44 -6.55 8.69
N ARG A 120 2.35 -7.33 9.29
CA ARG A 120 3.27 -6.83 10.31
C ARG A 120 4.19 -5.76 9.76
N THR A 121 4.78 -5.99 8.58
CA THR A 121 5.64 -4.99 7.93
C THR A 121 4.88 -3.70 7.66
N VAL A 122 3.66 -3.76 7.10
CA VAL A 122 2.82 -2.58 6.85
C VAL A 122 2.57 -1.77 8.13
N VAL A 123 2.21 -2.44 9.24
CA VAL A 123 1.96 -1.77 10.52
C VAL A 123 3.24 -1.18 11.11
N GLN A 124 4.36 -1.92 11.04
CA GLN A 124 5.65 -1.47 11.55
C GLN A 124 6.18 -0.26 10.78
N ASP A 125 6.12 -0.28 9.45
CA ASP A 125 6.60 0.81 8.60
C ASP A 125 5.73 2.06 8.76
N ALA A 126 4.40 1.90 8.89
CA ALA A 126 3.48 3.00 9.17
C ALA A 126 3.85 3.74 10.48
N TRP A 127 4.09 3.00 11.56
CA TRP A 127 4.52 3.59 12.84
C TRP A 127 5.94 4.16 12.77
N ARG A 128 6.85 3.52 12.03
CA ARG A 128 8.21 4.02 11.82
C ARG A 128 8.19 5.40 11.15
N LEU A 129 7.38 5.56 10.09
CA LEU A 129 7.21 6.83 9.39
C LEU A 129 6.63 7.91 10.32
N ALA A 130 5.60 7.58 11.10
CA ALA A 130 5.03 8.50 12.09
C ALA A 130 6.04 8.94 13.16
N CYS A 131 6.87 8.03 13.66
CA CYS A 131 7.96 8.38 14.58
C CYS A 131 8.96 9.36 13.94
N LEU A 132 9.39 9.08 12.71
CA LEU A 132 10.33 9.93 11.98
C LEU A 132 9.76 11.33 11.75
N GLU A 133 8.47 11.44 11.41
CA GLU A 133 7.77 12.71 11.24
C GLU A 133 7.66 13.49 12.56
N ALA A 134 7.44 12.79 13.67
CA ALA A 134 7.45 13.36 15.02
C ALA A 134 8.86 13.68 15.57
N GLY A 135 9.93 13.39 14.81
CA GLY A 135 11.32 13.57 15.25
C GLY A 135 11.77 12.55 16.30
N VAL A 136 11.03 11.47 16.50
CA VAL A 136 11.35 10.37 17.41
C VAL A 136 12.13 9.30 16.64
N GLN A 137 13.25 8.85 17.21
CA GLN A 137 14.01 7.73 16.63
C GLN A 137 13.22 6.41 16.79
N PRO A 138 12.80 5.75 15.70
CA PRO A 138 11.98 4.53 15.78
C PRO A 138 12.63 3.39 16.57
N GLU A 139 13.96 3.30 16.53
CA GLU A 139 14.76 2.30 17.24
C GLU A 139 14.62 2.45 18.76
N ALA A 140 14.45 3.68 19.26
CA ALA A 140 14.22 3.93 20.68
C ALA A 140 12.86 3.40 21.16
N MET A 141 11.92 3.18 20.23
CA MET A 141 10.59 2.60 20.47
C MET A 141 10.54 1.08 20.21
N GLY A 142 11.69 0.45 19.92
CA GLY A 142 11.75 -0.96 19.56
C GLY A 142 11.17 -1.28 18.17
N ILE A 143 10.99 -0.27 17.32
CA ILE A 143 10.47 -0.42 15.96
C ILE A 143 11.64 -0.58 15.00
N SER A 144 12.00 -1.84 14.72
CA SER A 144 12.91 -2.17 13.62
C SER A 144 12.11 -2.30 12.31
N GLY A 145 12.57 -1.61 11.25
CA GLY A 145 11.95 -1.64 9.91
C GLY A 145 13.01 -1.71 8.81
N ILE A 146 12.58 -1.76 7.55
CA ILE A 146 13.47 -1.84 6.37
C ILE A 146 14.47 -0.66 6.40
N LYS A 147 15.76 -0.94 6.12
CA LYS A 147 16.79 0.09 5.97
C LYS A 147 16.36 1.02 4.82
N ALA A 148 16.25 2.32 5.08
CA ALA A 148 16.09 3.29 4.00
C ALA A 148 17.30 3.17 3.06
N GLU A 149 17.08 2.72 1.83
CA GLU A 149 18.11 2.74 0.79
C GLU A 149 18.11 4.13 0.13
N TYR A 150 19.28 4.76 0.10
CA TYR A 150 19.48 6.05 -0.55
C TYR A 150 20.13 5.80 -1.91
N GLU A 151 19.38 6.00 -2.99
CA GLU A 151 19.93 6.10 -4.35
C GLU A 151 19.83 7.55 -4.82
N GLY A 152 20.95 8.14 -5.26
CA GLY A 152 20.96 9.46 -5.90
C GLY A 152 20.47 10.63 -5.03
N GLY A 153 20.53 10.52 -3.70
CA GLY A 153 20.08 11.59 -2.79
C GLY A 153 18.58 11.67 -2.55
N LYS A 154 17.78 10.73 -3.09
CA LYS A 154 16.36 10.58 -2.78
C LYS A 154 16.15 9.40 -1.83
N LYS A 155 15.35 9.61 -0.76
CA LYS A 155 14.90 8.52 0.12
C LYS A 155 13.89 7.67 -0.64
N ARG A 156 14.24 6.43 -0.98
CA ARG A 156 13.25 5.44 -1.44
C ARG A 156 12.86 4.58 -0.25
N PHE A 157 11.57 4.56 0.06
CA PHE A 157 10.99 3.60 0.97
C PHE A 157 10.40 2.48 0.11
N GLY A 158 10.77 1.23 0.38
CA GLY A 158 10.23 0.08 -0.37
C GLY A 158 8.71 0.09 -0.33
N CYS A 159 8.07 0.03 -1.51
CA CYS A 159 6.61 -0.03 -1.74
C CYS A 159 5.75 1.14 -1.22
N LEU A 160 6.29 2.07 -0.44
CA LEU A 160 5.54 3.20 0.11
C LEU A 160 6.38 4.46 -0.06
N GLU A 161 6.41 5.06 -1.26
CA GLU A 161 6.64 6.51 -1.25
C GLU A 161 5.49 7.12 -0.46
N PRO A 162 5.75 7.82 0.65
CA PRO A 162 4.68 8.45 1.39
C PRO A 162 4.04 9.49 0.48
N VAL A 163 2.81 9.22 0.05
CA VAL A 163 1.93 10.23 -0.54
C VAL A 163 1.54 11.16 0.61
N PHE A 164 2.45 12.07 0.95
CA PHE A 164 2.17 13.15 1.86
C PHE A 164 1.24 14.14 1.15
N VAL A 165 -0.02 14.18 1.57
CA VAL A 165 -0.82 15.40 1.39
C VAL A 165 -0.33 16.41 2.44
N SER A 166 0.87 16.92 2.21
CA SER A 166 1.47 17.97 3.04
C SER A 166 0.68 19.27 2.88
N LYS A 167 0.40 19.95 4.01
CA LYS A 167 -0.21 21.29 4.09
C LYS A 167 0.66 22.42 3.53
N ASN A 168 1.79 22.16 2.86
CA ASN A 168 2.63 23.21 2.29
C ASN A 168 2.70 23.13 0.76
N SER A 169 1.63 23.62 0.10
CA SER A 169 1.66 24.03 -1.31
C SER A 169 2.33 25.39 -1.52
N GLU A 170 3.05 25.92 -0.52
CA GLU A 170 3.95 27.06 -0.69
C GLU A 170 5.40 26.58 -0.47
N LYS A 171 6.19 26.65 -1.54
CA LYS A 171 7.63 26.32 -1.68
C LYS A 171 7.97 24.97 -2.30
N ILE A 172 7.52 24.73 -3.54
CA ILE A 172 8.43 24.25 -4.59
C ILE A 172 8.12 25.08 -5.83
N GLY A 173 8.93 26.12 -6.07
CA GLY A 173 8.99 26.78 -7.36
C GLY A 173 9.93 25.99 -8.26
N ILE A 174 9.40 25.59 -9.41
CA ILE A 174 10.08 25.07 -10.62
C ILE A 174 10.93 23.80 -10.40
#